data_AF-A0A2M6ZVN7-F1
#
_entry.id   AF-A0A2M6ZVN7-F1
#
_cell.length_a   1.000
_cell.length_b   1.000
_cell.length_c   1.000
_cell.angle_alpha   90.00
_cell.angle_beta   90.00
_cell.angle_gamma   90.00
#
_symmetry.space_group_name_H-M   'P 1'
#
loop_
_entity.id
_entity.type
_entity.pdbx_description
1 polymer ?
#
loop_
_entity_poly.entity_id
_entity_poly.type
_entity_poly.pdbx_seq_one_letter_code
_entity_poly.pdbx_strand_id
1 'polypeptide(L)' 'MNLESILKEVADLKLADDEAIKKELLQRVKIYNYVAPVEDNDYSEALLSEYKRQYGKSRGYLKM' A
#
# COMPACT_ATOMS: atom_id res chain seq x y z
N MET A 1 13.77 7.20 3.06
CA MET A 1 12.64 6.26 3.23
C MET A 1 12.57 5.40 1.98
N ASN A 2 12.33 4.08 2.08
CA ASN A 2 12.19 3.19 0.93
C ASN A 2 10.75 2.63 0.86
N LEU A 3 10.42 1.96 -0.26
CA LEU A 3 9.08 1.42 -0.47
C LEU A 3 8.68 0.43 0.64
N GLU A 4 9.56 -0.49 1.03
CA GLU A 4 9.29 -1.48 2.08
C GLU A 4 8.91 -0.83 3.43
N SER A 5 9.61 0.25 3.82
CA SER A 5 9.28 0.99 5.04
C SER A 5 7.90 1.64 4.93
N ILE A 6 7.55 2.21 3.77
CA ILE A 6 6.23 2.80 3.52
C ILE A 6 5.13 1.73 3.60
N LEU A 7 5.31 0.58 2.96
CA LEU A 7 4.33 -0.50 3.00
C LEU A 7 4.08 -0.98 4.44
N LYS A 8 5.16 -1.15 5.22
CA LYS A 8 5.07 -1.54 6.64
C LYS A 8 4.33 -0.49 7.46
N GLU A 9 4.70 0.78 7.35
CA GLU A 9 4.06 1.83 8.13
C GLU A 9 2.57 1.97 7.80
N VAL A 10 2.17 1.82 6.53
CA VAL A 10 0.76 1.82 6.13
C VAL A 10 0.03 0.58 6.65
N ALA A 11 0.68 -0.59 6.71
CA ALA A 11 0.09 -1.77 7.33
C ALA A 11 -0.18 -1.57 8.83
N ASP A 12 0.75 -0.89 9.52
CA ASP A 12 0.64 -0.59 10.94
C ASP A 12 -0.54 0.36 11.26
N LEU A 13 -1.05 1.13 10.28
CA LEU A 13 -2.24 1.99 10.43
C LEU A 13 -3.55 1.22 10.52
N LYS A 14 -3.59 -0.04 10.07
CA LYS A 14 -4.80 -0.90 10.06
C LYS A 14 -6.00 -0.23 9.39
N LEU A 15 -5.77 0.40 8.23
CA LEU A 15 -6.82 1.02 7.43
C LEU A 15 -7.88 0.00 7.00
N ALA A 16 -9.13 0.46 6.90
CA ALA A 16 -10.30 -0.41 6.81
C ALA A 16 -10.54 -0.98 5.40
N ASP A 17 -10.12 -0.28 4.36
CA ASP A 17 -10.41 -0.61 2.97
C ASP A 17 -9.26 -0.25 2.00
N ASP A 18 -9.35 -0.81 0.80
CA ASP A 18 -8.34 -0.69 -0.24
C ASP A 18 -8.16 0.75 -0.78
N GLU A 19 -9.22 1.56 -0.80
CA GLU A 19 -9.16 2.95 -1.25
C GLU A 19 -8.35 3.79 -0.27
N ALA A 20 -8.59 3.61 1.04
CA ALA A 20 -7.82 4.25 2.09
C ALA A 20 -6.33 3.84 2.02
N ILE A 21 -6.05 2.56 1.79
CA ILE A 21 -4.68 2.05 1.63
C ILE A 21 -4.01 2.66 0.40
N LYS A 22 -4.66 2.65 -0.76
CA LYS A 22 -4.13 3.25 -2.01
C LYS A 22 -3.78 4.71 -1.83
N LYS A 23 -4.68 5.48 -1.22
CA LYS A 23 -4.48 6.91 -0.98
C LYS A 23 -3.27 7.17 -0.09
N GLU A 24 -3.15 6.44 1.02
CA GLU A 24 -2.04 6.61 1.96
C GLU A 24 -0.69 6.22 1.34
N LEU A 25 -0.66 5.09 0.61
CA LEU A 25 0.52 4.62 -0.11
C LEU A 25 1.00 5.66 -1.13
N LEU A 26 0.09 6.14 -1.99
CA LEU A 26 0.42 7.12 -3.02
C LEU A 26 0.91 8.44 -2.41
N GLN A 27 0.26 8.92 -1.34
CA GLN A 27 0.66 10.14 -0.64
C GLN A 27 2.07 10.03 -0.08
N ARG A 28 2.42 8.92 0.58
CA ARG A 28 3.74 8.72 1.16
C ARG A 28 4.82 8.52 0.11
N VAL A 29 4.55 7.78 -0.95
CA VAL A 29 5.53 7.55 -2.03
C VAL A 29 5.88 8.86 -2.73
N LYS A 30 4.89 9.74 -2.97
CA LYS A 30 5.07 11.07 -3.59
C LYS A 30 5.96 12.04 -2.79
N ILE A 31 6.15 11.81 -1.48
CA ILE A 31 7.08 12.61 -0.66
C ILE A 31 8.54 12.34 -1.06
N TYR A 32 8.84 11.10 -1.47
CA TYR A 32 10.20 10.64 -1.71
C TYR A 32 10.51 10.35 -3.18
N ASN A 33 9.48 10.21 -4.02
CA ASN A 33 9.59 9.91 -5.44
C ASN A 33 8.69 10.83 -6.25
N TYR A 34 9.12 11.20 -7.45
CA TYR A 34 8.25 11.87 -8.40
C TYR A 34 7.28 10.84 -9.00
N VAL A 35 5.98 11.14 -8.93
CA VAL A 35 4.91 10.39 -9.62
C VAL A 35 4.12 11.41 -10.42
N ALA A 36 4.04 11.24 -11.73
CA ALA A 36 3.27 12.14 -12.58
C ALA A 36 1.77 12.00 -12.25
N PRO A 37 0.99 13.11 -12.17
CA PRO A 37 -0.41 13.04 -11.77
C PRO A 37 -1.30 12.14 -12.65
N VAL A 38 -0.93 11.97 -13.93
CA VAL A 38 -1.65 11.10 -14.88
C VAL A 38 -1.52 9.61 -14.53
N GLU A 39 -0.51 9.24 -13.75
CA GLU A 39 -0.20 7.85 -13.38
C GLU A 39 -0.72 7.50 -11.98
N ASP A 40 -1.39 8.43 -11.28
CA ASP A 40 -1.84 8.23 -9.89
C ASP A 40 -2.66 6.96 -9.71
N ASN A 41 -3.58 6.68 -10.63
CA ASN A 41 -4.46 5.52 -10.57
C ASN A 41 -3.67 4.21 -10.74
N ASP A 42 -2.96 4.07 -11.85
CA ASP A 42 -2.20 2.85 -12.17
C ASP A 42 -1.09 2.58 -11.16
N TYR A 43 -0.44 3.65 -10.68
CA TYR A 43 0.61 3.56 -9.68
C TYR A 43 0.05 3.17 -8.30
N SER A 44 -1.11 3.72 -7.89
CA SER A 44 -1.75 3.33 -6.63
C SER A 44 -2.23 1.87 -6.64
N GLU A 45 -2.73 1.36 -7.76
CA GLU A 45 -3.10 -0.05 -7.94
C GLU A 45 -1.88 -0.97 -7.81
N ALA A 46 -0.75 -0.60 -8.44
CA ALA A 46 0.50 -1.34 -8.30
C ALA A 46 1.00 -1.37 -6.85
N LEU A 47 0.93 -0.25 -6.15
CA LEU A 47 1.29 -0.15 -4.72
C LEU A 47 0.39 -1.03 -3.85
N LEU A 48 -0.93 -1.05 -4.11
CA LEU A 48 -1.87 -1.89 -3.40
C LEU A 48 -1.60 -3.38 -3.65
N SER A 49 -1.25 -3.76 -4.87
CA SER A 49 -0.90 -5.14 -5.22
C SER A 49 0.30 -5.63 -4.41
N GLU A 50 1.38 -4.84 -4.36
CA GLU A 50 2.57 -5.18 -3.56
C GLU A 50 2.27 -5.17 -2.05
N TYR A 51 1.49 -4.20 -1.57
CA TYR A 51 1.02 -4.17 -0.20
C TYR A 51 0.28 -5.47 0.17
N LYS A 52 -0.70 -5.89 -0.64
CA LYS A 52 -1.48 -7.11 -0.40
C LYS A 52 -0.64 -8.37 -0.51
N ARG A 53 0.34 -8.39 -1.42
CA ARG A 53 1.30 -9.50 -1.54
C ARG A 53 2.08 -9.72 -0.24
N GLN A 54 2.44 -8.64 0.47
CA GLN A 54 3.23 -8.70 1.71
C GLN A 54 2.37 -8.82 2.97
N TYR A 55 1.24 -8.10 3.05
CA TYR A 55 0.45 -7.93 4.27
C TYR A 55 -0.99 -8.44 4.18
N GLY A 56 -1.47 -8.80 2.99
CA GLY A 56 -2.84 -9.26 2.74
C GLY A 56 -3.18 -10.63 3.33
N LYS A 57 -2.21 -11.38 3.88
CA LYS A 57 -2.42 -12.71 4.51
C LYS A 57 -2.60 -12.66 6.02
N SER A 58 -3.43 -11.73 6.52
CA SER A 58 -3.78 -11.67 7.95
C SER A 58 -5.29 -11.77 8.22
N ARG A 59 -6.02 -12.59 7.44
CA ARG A 59 -7.40 -13.00 7.75
C ARG A 59 -7.74 -14.37 7.13
N GLY A 60 -7.55 -15.44 7.92
CA GLY A 60 -7.95 -16.85 7.66
C GLY A 60 -6.93 -17.65 6.84
N TYR A 61 -6.34 -18.78 7.28
CA TYR A 61 -6.96 -19.98 7.84
C TYR A 61 -6.04 -20.71 8.83
N LEU A 62 -6.62 -21.14 9.95
CA LEU A 62 -6.27 -22.40 10.63
C LEU A 62 -6.28 -23.53 9.58
N LYS A 63 -5.18 -24.29 9.49
CA LYS A 63 -5.25 -25.67 9.01
C LYS A 63 -4.90 -26.57 10.18
N MET A 64 -5.96 -27.18 10.74
CA MET A 64 -5.89 -28.48 11.43
C MET A 64 -5.26 -29.52 10.50
#